data_AF-A0A1Y2CLQ7-F1
#
_entry.id   AF-A0A1Y2CLQ7-F1
#
_cell.length_a   1.000
_cell.length_b   1.000
_cell.length_c   1.000
_cell.angle_alpha   90.00
_cell.angle_beta   90.00
_cell.angle_gamma   90.00
#
_symmetry.space_group_name_H-M   'P 1'
#
loop_
_entity.id
_entity.type
_entity.pdbx_description
1 polymer ?
#
loop_
_entity_poly.entity_id
_entity_poly.type
_entity_poly.pdbx_seq_one_letter_code
_entity_poly.pdbx_strand_id
1 'polypeptide(L)'
;MNLKYIYNIVQYKVYRQGLYSKQTEKYKVLKENQTFIDYFSKNKAKFNRIIPWIERDLKAILHTQDIGIIRDFILSVLKTYDLNSEEAKIQIAPFLTTKTNHFIHELKCFINSPFNIKAYDRQNLFEKKSEHKIPLEAVTNYYL
;
A
#
# COMPACT_ATOMS: atom_id res chain seq x y z
N MET A 1 8.47 -12.12 23.38
CA MET A 1 8.08 -10.90 22.64
C MET A 1 7.12 -11.30 21.51
N ASN A 2 5.92 -10.71 21.44
CA ASN A 2 4.84 -11.19 20.56
C ASN A 2 5.06 -10.75 19.10
N LEU A 3 4.90 -11.67 18.14
CA LEU A 3 5.11 -11.43 16.71
C LEU A 3 4.33 -10.22 16.18
N LYS A 4 3.11 -9.95 16.66
CA LYS A 4 2.31 -8.76 16.26
C LYS A 4 3.04 -7.44 16.54
N TYR A 5 3.80 -7.36 17.65
CA TYR A 5 4.52 -6.14 18.03
C TYR A 5 5.76 -5.91 17.16
N ILE A 6 6.46 -6.97 16.78
CA ILE A 6 7.66 -6.88 15.94
C ILE A 6 7.30 -6.32 14.55
N TYR A 7 6.19 -6.79 13.95
CA TYR A 7 5.73 -6.30 12.65
C TYR A 7 5.30 -4.84 12.68
N ASN A 8 4.64 -4.39 13.75
CA ASN A 8 4.30 -2.97 13.93
C ASN A 8 5.55 -2.08 14.02
N ILE A 9 6.63 -2.55 14.67
CA ILE A 9 7.88 -1.78 14.80
C ILE A 9 8.60 -1.61 13.46
N VAL A 10 8.62 -2.65 12.63
CA VAL A 10 9.25 -2.58 11.30
C VAL A 10 8.48 -1.61 10.40
N GLN A 11 7.15 -1.75 10.31
CA GLN A 11 6.35 -0.90 9.42
C GLN A 11 6.29 0.56 9.91
N TYR A 12 6.26 0.78 11.22
CA TYR A 12 6.41 2.11 11.80
C TYR A 12 7.71 2.79 11.33
N LYS A 13 8.85 2.06 11.32
CA LYS A 13 10.13 2.60 10.85
C LYS A 13 10.08 2.98 9.38
N VAL A 14 9.45 2.15 8.53
CA VAL A 14 9.27 2.44 7.09
C VAL A 14 8.57 3.80 6.90
N TYR A 15 7.42 4.00 7.55
CA TYR A 15 6.67 5.26 7.44
C TYR A 15 7.36 6.46 8.08
N ARG A 16 8.03 6.26 9.22
CA ARG A 16 8.76 7.32 9.93
C ARG A 16 9.98 7.80 9.14
N GLN A 17 10.72 6.87 8.53
CA GLN A 17 11.96 7.17 7.80
C GLN A 17 11.72 7.53 6.33
N GLY A 18 10.47 7.45 5.84
CA GLY A 18 10.14 7.77 4.45
C GLY A 18 10.78 6.79 3.46
N LEU A 19 10.91 5.53 3.88
CA LEU A 19 11.41 4.44 3.06
C LEU A 19 10.29 3.88 2.22
N TYR A 20 10.52 3.65 0.93
CA TYR A 20 9.55 3.10 -0.01
C TYR A 20 10.00 1.71 -0.45
N SER A 21 9.03 0.81 -0.62
CA SER A 21 9.23 -0.50 -1.24
C SER A 21 9.76 -0.31 -2.67
N LYS A 22 10.87 -0.97 -2.98
CA LYS A 22 11.42 -1.01 -4.33
C LYS A 22 10.54 -1.91 -5.19
N GLN A 23 9.77 -1.31 -6.10
CA GLN A 23 8.96 -2.07 -7.04
C GLN A 23 9.89 -2.85 -7.97
N THR A 24 9.81 -4.19 -7.94
CA THR A 24 10.57 -5.02 -8.88
C THR A 24 9.68 -5.33 -10.09
N GLU A 25 10.22 -5.14 -11.30
CA GLU A 25 9.54 -5.45 -12.58
C GLU A 25 9.07 -6.92 -12.67
N LYS A 26 9.64 -7.79 -11.81
CA LYS A 26 9.34 -9.21 -11.71
C LYS A 26 7.89 -9.51 -11.32
N TYR A 27 7.20 -8.59 -10.63
CA TYR A 27 5.84 -8.79 -10.18
C TYR A 27 4.89 -7.92 -11.01
N LYS A 28 4.19 -8.55 -11.97
CA LYS A 28 3.22 -7.89 -12.86
C LYS A 28 2.29 -6.99 -12.05
N VAL A 29 2.26 -5.73 -12.46
CA VAL A 29 1.42 -4.66 -11.93
C VAL A 29 -0.06 -5.04 -12.10
N LEU A 30 -0.92 -4.65 -11.15
CA LEU A 30 -2.30 -4.27 -11.48
C LEU A 30 -2.23 -3.44 -12.77
N LYS A 31 -2.78 -3.95 -13.88
CA LYS A 31 -2.80 -3.17 -15.11
C LYS A 31 -3.48 -1.84 -14.81
N GLU A 32 -2.94 -0.74 -15.35
CA GLU A 32 -3.61 0.55 -15.32
C GLU A 32 -5.07 0.34 -15.75
N ASN A 33 -6.02 0.85 -14.97
CA ASN A 33 -7.47 0.74 -15.15
C ASN A 33 -8.16 -0.55 -14.64
N GLN A 34 -7.50 -1.40 -13.85
CA GLN A 34 -8.19 -2.52 -13.18
C GLN A 34 -8.67 -2.11 -11.78
N THR A 35 -10.00 -2.15 -11.57
CA THR A 35 -10.56 -1.87 -10.23
C THR A 35 -10.13 -2.92 -9.21
N PHE A 36 -10.05 -2.53 -7.94
CA PHE A 36 -9.77 -3.46 -6.84
C PHE A 36 -10.80 -4.59 -6.80
N ILE A 37 -12.08 -4.32 -7.11
CA ILE A 37 -13.14 -5.33 -7.20
C ILE A 37 -12.86 -6.35 -8.31
N ASP A 38 -12.43 -5.90 -9.49
CA ASP A 38 -12.09 -6.81 -10.60
C ASP A 38 -10.92 -7.71 -10.24
N TYR A 39 -9.94 -7.16 -9.51
CA TYR A 39 -8.80 -7.93 -9.01
C TYR A 39 -9.22 -8.98 -7.98
N PHE A 40 -10.10 -8.63 -7.03
CA PHE A 40 -10.64 -9.55 -6.01
C PHE A 40 -11.38 -10.71 -6.60
N SER A 41 -12.31 -10.41 -7.52
CA SER A 41 -13.23 -11.38 -8.09
C SER A 41 -12.44 -12.50 -8.79
N LYS A 42 -11.29 -12.16 -9.37
CA LYS A 42 -10.39 -13.10 -10.06
C LYS A 42 -9.37 -13.77 -9.14
N ASN A 43 -9.09 -13.22 -7.95
CA ASN A 43 -7.98 -13.66 -7.10
C ASN A 43 -8.34 -13.75 -5.59
N LYS A 44 -9.47 -14.38 -5.23
CA LYS A 44 -9.92 -14.54 -3.83
C LYS A 44 -8.81 -15.01 -2.86
N ALA A 45 -7.99 -15.98 -3.25
CA ALA A 45 -6.89 -16.48 -2.41
C ALA A 45 -5.83 -15.41 -2.09
N LYS A 46 -5.58 -14.47 -3.00
CA LYS A 46 -4.66 -13.34 -2.78
C LYS A 46 -5.26 -12.25 -1.91
N PHE A 47 -6.58 -12.25 -1.72
CA PHE A 47 -7.26 -11.20 -0.95
C PHE A 47 -7.18 -11.40 0.56
N ASN A 48 -7.12 -12.65 1.03
CA ASN A 48 -7.03 -12.99 2.45
C ASN A 48 -5.82 -12.35 3.18
N ARG A 49 -4.79 -11.95 2.44
CA ARG A 49 -3.61 -11.27 2.98
C ARG A 49 -3.69 -9.74 2.95
N ILE A 50 -4.62 -9.14 2.20
CA ILE A 50 -4.70 -7.69 2.02
C ILE A 50 -5.35 -7.01 3.23
N ILE A 51 -6.46 -7.55 3.76
CA ILE A 51 -7.10 -6.98 4.96
C ILE A 51 -6.11 -6.94 6.14
N PRO A 52 -5.42 -8.04 6.51
CA PRO A 52 -4.47 -8.00 7.62
C PRO A 52 -3.29 -7.05 7.37
N TRP A 53 -2.92 -6.81 6.11
CA TRP A 53 -1.87 -5.85 5.75
C TRP A 53 -2.36 -4.42 5.96
N ILE A 54 -3.56 -4.08 5.48
CA ILE A 54 -4.18 -2.77 5.68
C ILE A 54 -4.30 -2.47 7.18
N GLU A 55 -4.81 -3.42 7.97
CA GLU A 55 -4.92 -3.23 9.42
C GLU A 55 -3.56 -2.97 10.08
N ARG A 56 -2.50 -3.70 9.69
CA ARG A 56 -1.15 -3.49 10.21
C ARG A 56 -0.64 -2.09 9.87
N ASP A 57 -0.76 -1.68 8.62
CA ASP A 57 -0.20 -0.43 8.13
C ASP A 57 -0.98 0.79 8.65
N LEU A 58 -2.30 0.69 8.79
CA LEU A 58 -3.09 1.70 9.48
C LEU A 58 -2.68 1.86 10.94
N LYS A 59 -2.45 0.77 11.66
CA LYS A 59 -1.94 0.83 13.04
C LYS A 59 -0.56 1.46 13.11
N ALA A 60 0.30 1.17 12.13
CA ALA A 60 1.64 1.74 12.05
C ALA A 60 1.62 3.27 11.77
N ILE A 61 0.69 3.73 10.91
CA ILE A 61 0.55 5.16 10.57
C ILE A 61 -0.18 5.94 11.65
N LEU A 62 -1.31 5.42 12.16
CA LEU A 62 -2.21 6.11 13.07
C LEU A 62 -1.81 5.95 14.54
N HIS A 63 -0.85 5.07 14.83
CA HIS A 63 -0.35 4.79 16.19
C HIS A 63 -1.44 4.38 17.20
N THR A 64 -2.54 3.79 16.71
CA THR A 64 -3.66 3.30 17.52
C THR A 64 -4.02 1.86 17.13
N GLN A 65 -4.60 1.09 18.06
CA GLN A 65 -5.18 -0.23 17.77
C GLN A 65 -6.63 -0.15 17.28
N ASP A 66 -7.33 0.92 17.62
CA ASP A 66 -8.72 1.14 17.23
C ASP A 66 -8.78 1.81 15.86
N ILE A 67 -8.86 0.96 14.83
CA ILE A 67 -8.83 1.37 13.42
C ILE A 67 -10.04 0.86 12.64
N GLY A 68 -11.04 0.26 13.31
CA GLY A 68 -12.11 -0.50 12.66
C GLY A 68 -12.88 0.32 11.63
N ILE A 69 -13.35 1.50 12.03
CA ILE A 69 -14.10 2.41 11.16
C ILE A 69 -13.25 2.88 9.97
N ILE A 70 -12.00 3.27 10.21
CA ILE A 70 -11.09 3.77 9.19
C ILE A 70 -10.73 2.65 8.20
N ARG A 71 -10.50 1.44 8.70
CA ARG A 71 -10.27 0.24 7.88
C ARG A 71 -11.46 0.00 6.96
N ASP A 72 -12.68 -0.01 7.50
CA ASP A 72 -13.88 -0.31 6.71
C ASP A 72 -14.15 0.76 5.67
N PHE A 73 -13.93 2.03 6.02
CA PHE A 73 -13.97 3.14 5.08
C PHE A 73 -12.93 2.97 3.96
N ILE A 74 -11.65 2.73 4.30
CA ILE A 74 -10.60 2.54 3.30
C ILE A 74 -10.90 1.34 2.40
N LEU A 75 -11.38 0.23 2.95
CA LEU A 75 -11.82 -0.91 2.15
C LEU A 75 -12.96 -0.57 1.20
N SER A 76 -13.89 0.31 1.58
CA SER A 76 -14.93 0.80 0.66
C SER A 76 -14.35 1.70 -0.43
N VAL A 77 -13.44 2.63 -0.11
CA VAL A 77 -12.77 3.49 -1.11
C VAL A 77 -12.03 2.63 -2.12
N LEU A 78 -11.25 1.65 -1.65
CA LEU A 78 -10.51 0.76 -2.54
C LEU A 78 -11.44 -0.03 -3.45
N LYS A 79 -12.64 -0.43 -2.99
CA LYS A 79 -13.63 -1.10 -3.83
C LYS A 79 -14.22 -0.18 -4.89
N THR A 80 -14.39 1.10 -4.60
CA THR A 80 -15.07 2.05 -5.48
C THR A 80 -14.15 2.67 -6.52
N TYR A 81 -12.89 2.93 -6.18
CA TYR A 81 -11.96 3.71 -6.99
C TYR A 81 -10.71 2.93 -7.39
N ASP A 82 -10.07 3.31 -8.50
CA ASP A 82 -8.73 2.82 -8.83
C ASP A 82 -7.73 3.32 -7.78
N LEU A 83 -6.82 2.45 -7.33
CA LEU A 83 -5.78 2.79 -6.35
C LEU A 83 -4.88 3.97 -6.78
N ASN A 84 -4.73 4.21 -8.08
CA ASN A 84 -3.95 5.33 -8.62
C ASN A 84 -4.76 6.62 -8.77
N SER A 85 -6.09 6.54 -8.70
CA SER A 85 -6.98 7.68 -8.94
C SER A 85 -6.79 8.78 -7.91
N GLU A 86 -7.00 10.03 -8.32
CA GLU A 86 -6.99 11.17 -7.41
C GLU A 86 -8.17 11.10 -6.44
N GLU A 87 -9.29 10.53 -6.84
CA GLU A 87 -10.47 10.29 -6.01
C GLU A 87 -10.13 9.40 -4.81
N ALA A 88 -9.42 8.28 -5.04
CA ALA A 88 -8.98 7.42 -3.94
C ALA A 88 -8.07 8.17 -2.96
N LYS A 89 -7.14 8.98 -3.48
CA LYS A 89 -6.22 9.79 -2.65
C LYS A 89 -7.00 10.83 -1.83
N ILE A 90 -7.93 11.55 -2.45
CA ILE A 90 -8.76 12.57 -1.79
C ILE A 90 -9.59 11.94 -0.66
N GLN A 91 -10.16 10.76 -0.87
CA GLN A 91 -10.96 10.08 0.14
C GLN A 91 -10.11 9.54 1.32
N ILE A 92 -8.89 9.06 1.05
CA ILE A 92 -8.01 8.50 2.09
C ILE A 92 -7.26 9.59 2.87
N ALA A 93 -6.96 10.72 2.22
CA ALA A 93 -6.16 11.81 2.77
C ALA A 93 -6.62 12.37 4.13
N PRO A 94 -7.93 12.51 4.43
CA PRO A 94 -8.40 12.95 5.74
C PRO A 94 -7.90 12.09 6.90
N PHE A 95 -7.62 10.80 6.67
CA PHE A 95 -7.16 9.87 7.71
C PHE A 95 -5.65 9.75 7.76
N LEU A 96 -4.98 9.67 6.60
CA LEU A 96 -3.54 9.37 6.52
C LEU A 96 -2.66 10.58 6.23
N THR A 97 -3.26 11.73 5.91
CA THR A 97 -2.61 13.02 5.67
C THR A 97 -1.42 12.90 4.70
N THR A 98 -0.23 13.32 5.12
CA THR A 98 1.03 13.24 4.36
C THR A 98 1.49 11.82 4.05
N LYS A 99 0.93 10.80 4.73
CA LYS A 99 1.27 9.39 4.52
C LYS A 99 0.39 8.71 3.48
N THR A 100 -0.63 9.38 2.93
CA THR A 100 -1.57 8.81 1.95
C THR A 100 -0.88 8.22 0.72
N ASN A 101 -0.04 9.01 0.04
CA ASN A 101 0.69 8.55 -1.14
C ASN A 101 1.67 7.41 -0.82
N HIS A 102 2.27 7.44 0.38
CA HIS A 102 3.16 6.38 0.83
C HIS A 102 2.37 5.08 1.10
N PHE A 103 1.23 5.16 1.80
CA PHE A 103 0.36 4.02 2.05
C PHE A 103 -0.12 3.36 0.74
N ILE A 104 -0.58 4.15 -0.23
CA ILE A 104 -1.03 3.65 -1.53
C ILE A 104 0.11 2.95 -2.28
N HIS A 105 1.31 3.54 -2.26
CA HIS A 105 2.49 2.92 -2.88
C HIS A 105 2.79 1.55 -2.28
N GLU A 106 2.91 1.48 -0.95
CA GLU A 106 3.20 0.25 -0.24
C GLU A 106 2.12 -0.82 -0.48
N LEU A 107 0.85 -0.41 -0.49
CA LEU A 107 -0.28 -1.29 -0.77
C LEU A 107 -0.20 -1.88 -2.18
N LYS A 108 0.15 -1.08 -3.19
CA LYS A 108 0.36 -1.55 -4.57
C LYS A 108 1.50 -2.57 -4.64
N CYS A 109 2.64 -2.26 -4.04
CA CYS A 109 3.78 -3.18 -4.02
C CYS A 109 3.40 -4.51 -3.34
N PHE A 110 2.67 -4.44 -2.23
CA PHE A 110 2.17 -5.62 -1.56
C PHE A 110 1.20 -6.42 -2.43
N ILE A 111 0.17 -5.81 -3.02
CA ILE A 111 -0.82 -6.46 -3.89
C ILE A 111 -0.14 -7.17 -5.07
N ASN A 112 0.89 -6.57 -5.65
CA ASN A 112 1.59 -7.16 -6.80
C ASN A 112 2.49 -8.33 -6.38
N SER A 113 2.99 -8.36 -5.15
CA SER A 113 3.79 -9.48 -4.67
C SER A 113 2.98 -10.76 -4.44
N PRO A 114 3.57 -11.96 -4.58
CA PRO A 114 2.92 -13.23 -4.25
C PRO A 114 2.95 -13.55 -2.75
N PHE A 115 3.50 -12.67 -1.93
CA PHE A 115 3.88 -12.98 -0.56
C PHE A 115 2.78 -12.70 0.45
N ASN A 116 2.73 -13.52 1.51
CA ASN A 116 2.08 -13.08 2.75
C ASN A 116 2.93 -11.98 3.41
N ILE A 117 2.36 -11.29 4.40
CA ILE A 117 3.00 -10.15 5.09
C ILE A 117 4.42 -10.50 5.57
N LYS A 118 4.58 -11.68 6.20
CA LYS A 118 5.88 -12.09 6.76
C LYS A 118 6.94 -12.29 5.68
N ALA A 119 6.56 -12.93 4.57
CA ALA A 119 7.46 -13.16 3.44
C ALA A 119 7.75 -11.85 2.69
N TYR A 120 6.76 -10.95 2.59
CA TYR A 120 6.93 -9.63 2.02
C TYR A 120 7.97 -8.83 2.81
N ASP A 121 7.80 -8.69 4.13
CA ASP A 121 8.73 -7.92 4.97
C ASP A 121 10.18 -8.43 4.93
N ARG A 122 10.37 -9.74 4.72
CA ARG A 122 11.71 -10.34 4.62
C ARG A 122 12.37 -10.15 3.25
N GLN A 123 11.57 -10.18 2.19
CA GLN A 123 12.10 -10.15 0.81
C GLN A 123 12.06 -8.75 0.20
N ASN A 124 11.25 -7.86 0.76
CA ASN A 124 11.11 -6.52 0.27
C ASN A 124 12.38 -5.71 0.54
N LEU A 125 12.82 -5.00 -0.50
CA LEU A 125 13.93 -4.06 -0.39
C LEU A 125 13.33 -2.66 -0.29
N PHE A 126 13.85 -1.87 0.64
CA PHE A 126 13.42 -0.51 0.87
C PHE A 126 14.48 0.49 0.42
N GLU A 127 14.07 1.61 -0.15
CA GLU A 127 14.93 2.70 -0.59
C GLU A 127 14.34 4.06 -0.18
N LYS A 128 15.13 5.13 -0.18
CA LYS A 128 14.57 6.46 0.10
C LYS A 128 13.76 6.95 -1.10
N LYS A 129 12.69 7.71 -0.85
CA LYS A 129 11.88 8.30 -1.94
C LYS A 129 12.71 9.10 -2.96
N SER A 130 13.77 9.80 -2.53
CA SER A 130 14.67 10.56 -3.40
C SER A 130 15.49 9.69 -4.36
N GLU A 131 15.64 8.40 -4.04
CA GLU A 131 16.39 7.42 -4.83
C GLU A 131 15.46 6.62 -5.76
N HIS A 132 14.15 6.81 -5.62
CA HIS A 132 13.14 6.21 -6.48
C HIS A 132 13.26 6.81 -7.89
N LYS A 133 13.87 6.08 -8.81
CA LYS A 133 13.92 6.46 -10.22
C LYS A 133 12.49 6.43 -10.77
N ILE A 134 11.84 7.59 -10.85
CA ILE A 134 10.60 7.74 -11.60
C ILE A 134 10.94 7.38 -13.05
N PRO A 135 10.27 6.40 -13.68
CA PRO A 135 10.44 6.14 -15.10
C PRO A 135 10.20 7.45 -15.84
N LEU A 136 11.14 7.87 -16.69
CA LEU A 136 11.12 9.16 -17.40
C LEU A 136 9.78 9.36 -18.15
N GLU A 137 9.17 8.25 -18.57
CA GLU A 137 7.88 8.15 -19.25
C GLU A 137 6.71 8.76 -18.46
N ALA A 138 6.74 8.72 -17.12
CA ALA A 138 5.69 9.28 -16.27
C ALA A 138 5.77 10.81 -16.12
N VAL A 139 6.92 11.42 -16.46
CA VAL A 139 7.13 12.88 -16.36
C VAL A 139 6.58 13.60 -17.60
N THR A 140 6.54 12.92 -18.75
CA THR A 140 6.08 13.48 -20.03
C THR A 140 4.59 13.84 -20.07
N ASN A 141 3.75 13.17 -19.27
CA ASN A 141 2.29 13.39 -19.27
C ASN A 141 1.82 14.52 -18.32
N TYR A 142 2.73 15.25 -17.67
CA TYR A 142 2.39 16.35 -16.77
C TYR A 142 2.60 17.75 -17.39
N TYR A 143 3.16 17.82 -18.62
CA TYR A 143 3.51 19.07 -19.31
C TYR A 143 2.99 19.16 -20.75
N LEU A 144 2.02 18.31 -21.13
CA LEU A 144 1.31 18.39 -22.41
C LEU A 144 -0.20 18.40 -22.18
#